data_AF-A0A3D8GJQ3-F1
#
_entry.id   AF-A0A3D8GJQ3-F1
#
_cell.length_a   1.000
_cell.length_b   1.000
_cell.length_c   1.000
_cell.angle_alpha   90.00
_cell.angle_beta   90.00
_cell.angle_gamma   90.00
#
_symmetry.space_group_name_H-M   'P 1'
#
loop_
_entity.id
_entity.type
_entity.pdbx_description
1 polymer ?
#
loop_
_entity_poly.entity_id
_entity_poly.type
_entity_poly.pdbx_seq_one_letter_code
_entity_poly.pdbx_strand_id
1 'polypeptide(L)'
;MEKQAKDIYEKMTDMKWFGIVLLAAGSFFYLGAILPTAAKAMDTVGMSVASLVFLAGSILSFYKSRELRERLMELEDGEEYFH
;
A
#
# COMPACT_ATOMS: atom_id res chain seq x y z
N MET A 1 12.82 -5.41 25.61
CA MET A 1 13.00 -5.47 24.15
C MET A 1 11.64 -5.48 23.44
N GLU A 2 10.57 -5.93 24.12
CA GLU A 2 9.15 -5.73 23.80
C GLU A 2 8.74 -4.42 23.09
N LYS A 3 9.23 -3.24 23.51
CA LYS A 3 8.89 -1.95 22.86
C LYS A 3 9.32 -1.88 21.39
N GLN A 4 10.44 -2.51 21.02
CA GLN A 4 10.95 -2.47 19.64
C GLN A 4 10.12 -3.37 18.71
N ALA A 5 9.72 -4.55 19.18
CA ALA A 5 8.84 -5.44 18.43
C ALA A 5 7.47 -4.79 18.19
N LYS A 6 6.90 -4.16 19.23
CA LYS A 6 5.65 -3.41 19.12
C LYS A 6 5.69 -2.29 18.08
N ASP A 7 6.73 -1.44 18.14
CA ASP A 7 6.90 -0.33 17.19
C ASP A 7 7.03 -0.81 15.73
N ILE A 8 7.69 -1.95 15.51
CA ILE A 8 7.86 -2.54 14.17
C ILE A 8 6.54 -3.12 13.69
N TYR A 9 5.76 -3.76 14.56
CA TYR A 9 4.43 -4.28 14.24
C TYR A 9 3.44 -3.17 13.87
N GLU A 10 3.41 -2.08 14.64
CA GLU A 10 2.55 -0.92 14.35
C GLU A 10 2.93 -0.32 13.00
N LYS A 11 4.23 -0.09 12.74
CA LYS A 11 4.72 0.38 11.42
C LYS A 11 4.39 -0.57 10.28
N MET A 12 4.50 -1.89 10.49
CA MET A 12 4.14 -2.90 9.49
C MET A 12 2.66 -2.78 9.10
N THR A 13 1.81 -2.62 10.10
CA THR A 13 0.36 -2.51 9.96
C THR A 13 -0.02 -1.22 9.26
N ASP A 14 0.59 -0.10 9.62
CA ASP A 14 0.38 1.19 8.95
C ASP A 14 0.76 1.14 7.47
N MET A 15 1.91 0.56 7.14
CA MET A 15 2.35 0.41 5.75
C MET A 15 1.43 -0.50 4.94
N LYS A 16 0.86 -1.53 5.56
CA LYS A 16 -0.14 -2.40 4.94
C LYS A 16 -1.43 -1.65 4.63
N TRP A 17 -1.95 -0.90 5.61
CA TRP A 17 -3.16 -0.08 5.43
C TRP A 17 -2.96 1.00 4.38
N PHE A 18 -1.82 1.68 4.40
CA PHE A 18 -1.46 2.68 3.39
C PHE A 18 -1.40 2.07 1.98
N GLY A 19 -0.83 0.87 1.85
CA GLY A 19 -0.84 0.11 0.61
C GLY A 19 -2.26 -0.19 0.09
N ILE A 20 -3.16 -0.62 0.98
CA ILE A 20 -4.57 -0.90 0.63
C ILE A 20 -5.28 0.38 0.16
N VAL A 21 -5.10 1.50 0.87
CA VAL A 21 -5.71 2.79 0.51
C VAL A 21 -5.20 3.29 -0.84
N LEU A 22 -3.89 3.22 -1.09
CA LEU A 22 -3.30 3.57 -2.38
C LEU A 22 -3.84 2.69 -3.52
N LEU A 23 -3.95 1.38 -3.28
CA LEU A 23 -4.48 0.44 -4.27
C LEU A 23 -5.95 0.72 -4.60
N ALA A 24 -6.76 1.03 -3.58
CA ALA A 24 -8.15 1.40 -3.76
C ALA A 24 -8.29 2.71 -4.55
N ALA A 25 -7.53 3.75 -4.16
CA ALA A 25 -7.50 5.03 -4.87
C ALA A 25 -7.06 4.87 -6.33
N GLY A 26 -6.00 4.10 -6.59
CA GLY A 26 -5.54 3.79 -7.95
C GLY A 26 -6.61 3.07 -8.78
N SER A 27 -7.33 2.13 -8.16
CA SER A 27 -8.43 1.40 -8.81
C SER A 27 -9.59 2.33 -9.18
N PHE A 28 -9.93 3.32 -8.33
CA PHE A 28 -10.91 4.35 -8.65
C PHE A 28 -10.50 5.20 -9.86
N PHE A 29 -9.24 5.64 -9.93
CA PHE A 29 -8.73 6.37 -11.09
C PHE A 29 -8.77 5.54 -12.37
N TYR A 30 -8.43 4.25 -12.28
CA TYR A 30 -8.51 3.32 -13.41
C TYR A 30 -9.96 3.17 -13.91
N LEU A 31 -10.92 2.95 -13.01
CA LEU A 31 -12.34 2.89 -13.37
C LEU A 31 -12.81 4.18 -14.05
N GLY A 32 -12.41 5.34 -13.52
CA GLY A 32 -12.72 6.64 -14.11
C GLY A 32 -12.11 6.84 -15.51
N ALA A 33 -10.97 6.21 -15.81
CA ALA A 33 -10.35 6.27 -17.13
C ALA A 33 -11.04 5.38 -18.18
N ILE A 34 -11.65 4.26 -17.77
CA ILE A 34 -12.30 3.30 -18.69
C ILE A 34 -13.77 3.65 -18.94
N LEU A 35 -14.42 4.32 -17.97
CA LEU A 35 -15.82 4.71 -18.12
C LEU A 35 -16.00 5.62 -19.34
N PRO A 36 -16.94 5.29 -20.24
CA PRO A 36 -17.23 6.12 -21.41
C PRO A 36 -17.87 7.43 -20.92
N THR A 37 -17.04 8.46 -20.80
CA THR A 37 -17.45 9.80 -20.40
C THR A 37 -17.12 10.77 -21.53
N ALA A 38 -17.79 11.92 -21.58
CA ALA A 38 -17.46 12.99 -22.53
C ALA A 38 -16.12 13.70 -22.20
N ALA A 39 -15.27 13.09 -21.38
CA ALA A 39 -13.99 13.63 -20.95
C ALA A 39 -13.01 13.73 -22.13
N LYS A 40 -12.13 14.73 -22.09
CA LYS A 40 -11.13 14.92 -23.15
C LYS A 40 -10.08 13.82 -23.05
N ALA A 41 -9.44 13.50 -24.19
CA ALA A 41 -8.34 12.53 -24.23
C ALA A 41 -7.20 12.84 -23.24
N MET A 42 -6.96 14.12 -22.96
CA MET A 42 -5.96 14.57 -21.98
C MET A 42 -6.36 14.22 -20.53
N ASP A 43 -7.66 14.22 -20.21
CA ASP A 43 -8.16 13.88 -18.87
C ASP A 43 -8.03 12.36 -18.63
N THR A 44 -8.30 11.55 -19.65
CA THR A 44 -8.16 10.08 -19.60
C THR A 44 -6.71 9.64 -19.43
N VAL A 45 -5.76 10.31 -20.11
CA VAL A 45 -4.32 10.07 -19.90
C VAL A 45 -3.91 10.45 -18.49
N GLY A 46 -4.37 11.59 -17.96
CA GLY A 46 -4.09 12.01 -16.59
C GLY A 46 -4.57 11.01 -15.54
N MET A 47 -5.80 10.51 -15.68
CA MET A 47 -6.37 9.49 -14.78
C MET A 47 -5.63 8.15 -14.88
N SER A 48 -5.22 7.75 -16.09
CA SER A 48 -4.43 6.54 -16.31
C SER A 48 -3.05 6.62 -15.65
N VAL A 49 -2.34 7.74 -15.82
CA VAL A 49 -1.04 7.97 -15.18
C VAL A 49 -1.19 8.01 -13.66
N ALA A 50 -2.20 8.70 -13.14
CA ALA A 50 -2.48 8.70 -11.71
C ALA A 50 -2.70 7.27 -11.20
N SER A 51 -3.54 6.47 -11.87
CA SER A 51 -3.79 5.07 -11.49
C SER A 51 -2.50 4.25 -11.39
N LEU A 52 -1.57 4.43 -12.33
CA LEU A 52 -0.27 3.75 -12.34
C LEU A 52 0.63 4.19 -11.17
N VAL A 53 0.67 5.50 -10.86
CA VAL A 53 1.44 6.03 -9.73
C VAL A 53 0.91 5.49 -8.40
N PHE A 54 -0.41 5.51 -8.21
CA PHE A 54 -1.06 4.95 -7.03
C PHE A 54 -0.84 3.43 -6.91
N LEU A 55 -0.90 2.70 -8.03
CA LEU A 55 -0.59 1.27 -8.06
C LEU A 55 0.87 1.00 -7.68
N ALA A 56 1.84 1.70 -8.28
CA ALA A 56 3.25 1.55 -7.97
C ALA A 56 3.54 1.88 -6.49
N GLY A 57 2.95 2.95 -5.96
CA GLY A 57 3.05 3.29 -4.54
C GLY A 57 2.47 2.21 -3.62
N SER A 58 1.34 1.60 -4.01
CA SER A 58 0.75 0.50 -3.24
C SER A 58 1.69 -0.71 -3.15
N ILE A 59 2.31 -1.09 -4.28
CA ILE A 59 3.24 -2.22 -4.37
C ILE A 59 4.46 -1.97 -3.48
N LEU A 60 5.03 -0.76 -3.52
CA LEU A 60 6.15 -0.37 -2.66
C LEU A 60 5.79 -0.43 -1.17
N SER A 61 4.57 -0.01 -0.81
CA SER A 61 4.08 -0.05 0.57
C SER A 61 3.91 -1.49 1.07
N PHE A 62 3.37 -2.38 0.23
CA PHE A 62 3.30 -3.81 0.55
C PHE A 62 4.68 -4.46 0.64
N TYR A 63 5.63 -4.07 -0.21
CA TYR A 63 6.99 -4.58 -0.14
C TYR A 63 7.66 -4.19 1.19
N LYS A 64 7.56 -2.91 1.59
CA LYS A 64 8.06 -2.46 2.90
C LYS A 64 7.34 -3.12 4.09
N SER A 65 6.03 -3.36 3.99
CA SER A 65 5.28 -4.09 5.02
C SER A 65 5.80 -5.53 5.15
N ARG A 66 6.13 -6.20 4.04
CA ARG A 66 6.75 -7.53 4.07
C ARG A 66 8.14 -7.51 4.70
N GLU A 67 8.97 -6.53 4.37
CA GLU A 67 10.29 -6.38 4.99
C GLU A 67 10.20 -6.15 6.50
N LEU A 68 9.25 -5.31 6.96
CA LEU A 68 8.99 -5.09 8.38
C LEU A 68 8.49 -6.36 9.07
N ARG A 69 7.69 -7.18 8.38
CA ARG A 69 7.24 -8.49 8.88
C ARG A 69 8.40 -9.45 9.06
N GLU A 70 9.32 -9.52 8.08
CA GLU A 70 10.52 -10.36 8.15
C GLU A 70 11.42 -9.92 9.32
N ARG A 71 11.65 -8.62 9.48
CA ARG A 71 12.40 -8.07 10.63
C ARG A 71 11.70 -8.33 11.97
N LEU A 72 10.37 -8.35 12.00
CA LEU A 72 9.62 -8.67 13.22
C LEU A 72 9.80 -10.14 13.59
N MET A 73 9.86 -11.06 12.62
CA MET A 73 10.10 -12.50 12.87
C MET A 73 11.52 -12.80 13.37
N GLU A 74 12.49 -11.94 13.07
CA GLU A 74 13.86 -12.05 13.59
C GLU A 74 13.98 -11.60 15.06
N LEU A 75 12.95 -10.95 15.62
CA LEU A 75 12.92 -10.55 17.03
C LEU A 75 12.36 -11.68 17.90
N GLU A 76 13.05 -11.95 19.01
CA GLU A 76 12.73 -13.01 19.98
C GLU A 76 11.28 -12.91 20.52
N ASP A 77 10.77 -11.69 20.69
CA ASP A 77 9.39 -11.39 21.15
C ASP A 77 8.40 -11.16 19.97
N GLY A 78 8.84 -11.31 18.73
CA GLY A 78 8.08 -10.93 17.54
C GLY A 78 6.99 -11.93 17.12
N GLU A 79 7.18 -13.22 17.44
CA GLU A 79 6.18 -14.26 17.16
C GLU A 79 4.87 -14.08 17.94
N GLU A 80 4.92 -13.44 19.13
CA GLU A 80 3.74 -13.17 19.96
C GLU A 80 2.71 -12.27 19.26
N TYR A 81 3.12 -11.45 18.30
CA TYR A 81 2.23 -10.57 17.53
C TYR A 81 1.50 -11.26 16.37
N PHE A 82 1.83 -12.52 16.09
CA PHE A 82 1.22 -13.32 15.03
C PHE A 82 0.30 -14.44 15.54
N HIS A 83 0.12 -14.54 16.86
CA HIS A 83 -0.73 -15.53 17.54
C HIS A 83 -2.18 -15.06 17.76
#